data_AF-A0A820VDK5-F1
#
_entry.id   AF-A0A820VDK5-F1
#
_cell.length_a   1.000
_cell.length_b   1.000
_cell.length_c   1.000
_cell.angle_alpha   90.00
_cell.angle_beta   90.00
_cell.angle_gamma   90.00
#
_symmetry.space_group_name_H-M   'P 1'
#
loop_
_entity.id
_entity.type
_entity.pdbx_description
1 polymer ?
#
loop_
_entity_poly.entity_id
_entity_poly.type
_entity_poly.pdbx_seq_one_letter_code
_entity_poly.pdbx_strand_id
1 'polypeptide(L)'
;MILPNLKCFSLKSYLFTFVYDNEMVPLLRRMLNLEVLTLYIMAKNRQTLIDGNHLSNEILVHMPRLLTFTFFIRTVNDIGNVCNWQFNEDIQRSFNNSRWSQVNY
;
A
#
# COMPACT_ATOMS: atom_id res chain seq x y z
N MET A 1 17.14 9.80 6.42
CA MET A 1 16.51 11.12 6.54
C MET A 1 15.14 10.93 7.21
N ILE A 2 14.96 11.40 8.44
CA ILE A 2 13.67 11.39 9.15
C ILE A 2 13.08 12.78 8.91
N LEU A 3 11.81 12.87 8.50
CA LEU A 3 11.09 14.13 8.28
C LEU A 3 10.11 14.35 9.44
N PRO A 4 10.57 14.86 10.60
CA PRO A 4 9.79 14.85 11.84
C PRO A 4 8.50 15.68 11.77
N ASN A 5 8.39 16.62 10.82
CA ASN A 5 7.25 17.52 10.68
C ASN A 5 6.36 17.21 9.46
N LEU A 6 6.65 16.14 8.72
CA LEU A 6 5.84 15.79 7.55
C LEU A 6 4.53 15.15 7.99
N LYS A 7 3.43 15.90 7.87
CA LYS A 7 2.07 15.43 8.19
C LYS A 7 1.34 14.86 6.99
N CYS A 8 1.64 15.35 5.79
CA CYS A 8 0.97 14.94 4.56
C CYS A 8 2.02 14.48 3.54
N PHE A 9 1.79 13.32 2.94
CA PHE A 9 2.69 12.77 1.93
C PHE A 9 1.89 12.12 0.80
N SER A 10 2.30 12.41 -0.42
CA SER A 10 1.74 11.80 -1.62
C SER A 10 2.88 11.18 -2.41
N LEU A 11 2.75 9.90 -2.74
CA LEU A 11 3.73 9.17 -3.51
C LEU A 11 3.06 8.60 -4.77
N LYS A 12 3.61 8.95 -5.93
CA LYS A 12 3.27 8.33 -7.20
C LYS A 12 4.47 7.56 -7.72
N SER A 13 4.29 6.27 -7.97
CA SER A 13 5.39 5.43 -8.41
C SER A 13 4.97 4.32 -9.37
N TYR A 14 5.85 4.05 -10.33
CA TYR A 14 5.76 2.94 -11.26
C TYR A 14 6.93 2.01 -10.94
N LEU A 15 6.65 0.93 -10.21
CA LEU A 15 7.67 0.12 -9.57
C LEU A 15 7.65 -1.31 -10.07
N PHE A 16 8.83 -1.91 -10.15
CA PHE A 16 8.94 -3.35 -10.06
C PHE A 16 8.63 -3.80 -8.62
N THR A 17 8.11 -5.01 -8.48
CA THR A 17 7.82 -5.66 -7.19
C THR A 17 8.90 -5.44 -6.13
N PHE A 18 10.16 -5.69 -6.48
CA PHE A 18 11.29 -5.60 -5.56
C PHE A 18 11.41 -4.20 -4.94
N VAL A 19 11.13 -3.14 -5.71
CA VAL A 19 11.25 -1.75 -5.24
C VAL A 19 10.10 -1.40 -4.28
N TYR A 20 8.91 -1.98 -4.48
CA TYR A 20 7.80 -1.79 -3.54
C TYR A 20 8.13 -2.35 -2.15
N ASP A 21 8.54 -3.62 -2.08
CA ASP A 21 8.76 -4.29 -0.78
C ASP A 21 10.03 -3.78 -0.08
N ASN A 22 11.12 -3.58 -0.83
CA ASN A 22 12.43 -3.32 -0.21
C ASN A 22 12.76 -1.84 -0.03
N GLU A 23 12.09 -0.95 -0.76
CA GLU A 23 12.39 0.48 -0.69
C GLU A 23 11.18 1.29 -0.21
N MET A 24 10.04 1.11 -0.87
CA MET A 24 8.86 1.92 -0.60
C MET A 24 8.28 1.65 0.79
N VAL A 25 8.00 0.39 1.13
CA VAL A 25 7.43 0.03 2.44
C VAL A 25 8.36 0.47 3.59
N PRO A 26 9.69 0.19 3.57
CA PRO A 26 10.60 0.69 4.59
C PRO A 26 10.71 2.21 4.68
N LEU A 27 10.56 2.93 3.56
CA LEU A 27 10.49 4.39 3.59
C LEU A 27 9.24 4.88 4.33
N LEU A 28 8.08 4.34 3.96
CA LEU A 28 6.79 4.69 4.56
C LEU A 28 6.77 4.39 6.07
N ARG A 29 7.28 3.23 6.50
CA ARG A 29 7.38 2.85 7.92
C ARG A 29 8.16 3.84 8.79
N ARG A 30 9.07 4.63 8.20
CA ARG A 30 9.85 5.65 8.93
C ARG A 30 9.10 6.98 9.10
N MET A 31 7.94 7.15 8.46
CA MET A 31 7.13 8.38 8.50
C MET A 31 6.08 8.30 9.62
N LEU A 32 6.52 8.10 10.87
CA LEU A 32 5.65 7.83 12.02
C LEU A 32 4.70 8.99 12.39
N ASN A 33 5.00 10.22 11.95
CA ASN A 33 4.21 11.41 12.23
C ASN A 33 3.18 11.75 11.14
N LEU A 34 3.06 10.89 10.13
CA LEU A 34 2.19 11.14 8.99
C LEU A 34 0.72 10.98 9.38
N GLU A 35 -0.08 11.99 9.08
CA GLU A 35 -1.53 12.03 9.32
C GLU A 35 -2.31 11.73 8.03
N VAL A 36 -1.75 12.09 6.87
CA VAL A 36 -2.37 11.88 5.55
C VAL A 36 -1.38 11.25 4.59
N LEU A 37 -1.77 10.11 4.03
CA LEU A 37 -1.00 9.38 3.02
C LEU A 37 -1.86 9.13 1.78
N THR A 38 -1.34 9.54 0.63
CA THR A 38 -1.90 9.16 -0.66
C THR A 38 -0.88 8.35 -1.48
N LEU A 39 -1.25 7.13 -1.86
CA LEU A 39 -0.40 6.25 -2.67
C LEU A 39 -0.99 6.02 -4.05
N TYR A 40 -0.20 6.29 -5.10
CA TYR A 40 -0.50 5.92 -6.47
C TYR A 40 0.59 4.95 -6.96
N ILE A 41 0.27 3.67 -7.04
CA ILE A 41 1.28 2.63 -7.29
C ILE A 41 0.85 1.79 -8.48
N MET A 42 1.74 1.68 -9.45
CA MET A 42 1.66 0.64 -10.46
C MET A 42 2.80 -0.35 -10.21
N ALA A 43 2.48 -1.55 -9.71
CA ALA A 43 3.44 -2.61 -9.46
C ALA A 43 3.43 -3.61 -10.62
N LYS A 44 4.60 -3.94 -11.17
CA LYS A 44 4.75 -4.95 -12.24
C LYS A 44 5.51 -6.18 -11.76
N ASN A 45 5.19 -7.34 -12.33
CA ASN A 45 5.85 -8.63 -12.14
C ASN A 45 5.84 -9.06 -10.67
N ARG A 46 4.66 -9.04 -10.04
CA ARG A 46 4.50 -9.43 -8.63
C ARG A 46 3.89 -10.83 -8.54
N GLN A 47 4.59 -11.72 -7.85
CA GLN A 47 4.09 -13.07 -7.56
C GLN A 47 2.96 -13.04 -6.52
N THR A 48 3.03 -12.12 -5.56
CA THR A 48 2.03 -11.94 -4.51
C THR A 48 1.13 -10.74 -4.80
N LEU A 49 -0.15 -10.81 -4.48
CA LEU A 49 -1.05 -9.68 -4.69
C LEU A 49 -0.84 -8.62 -3.61
N ILE A 50 -0.94 -7.34 -3.98
CA ILE A 50 -1.09 -6.26 -3.01
C ILE A 50 -2.58 -6.15 -2.74
N ASP A 51 -3.06 -6.77 -1.67
CA ASP A 51 -4.45 -6.70 -1.24
C ASP A 51 -4.60 -5.79 -0.02
N GLY A 52 -5.83 -5.64 0.46
CA GLY A 52 -6.10 -4.83 1.63
C GLY A 52 -5.45 -5.33 2.93
N ASN A 53 -5.24 -6.64 3.07
CA ASN A 53 -4.55 -7.21 4.22
C ASN A 53 -3.08 -6.84 4.19
N HIS A 54 -2.45 -6.92 3.02
CA HIS A 54 -1.06 -6.51 2.82
C HIS A 54 -0.87 -5.03 3.15
N LEU A 55 -1.76 -4.14 2.69
CA LEU A 55 -1.69 -2.72 3.05
C LEU A 55 -1.85 -2.48 4.55
N SER A 56 -2.75 -3.21 5.20
CA SER A 56 -2.96 -3.11 6.64
C SER A 56 -1.71 -3.54 7.44
N ASN A 57 -1.18 -4.71 7.11
CA ASN A 57 -0.08 -5.34 7.84
C ASN A 57 1.28 -4.69 7.56
N GLU A 58 1.53 -4.22 6.33
CA GLU A 58 2.86 -3.71 5.96
C GLU A 58 2.97 -2.20 6.11
N ILE A 59 1.86 -1.46 6.01
CA ILE A 59 1.86 0.01 6.04
C ILE A 59 1.11 0.53 7.28
N LEU A 60 -0.17 0.21 7.43
CA LEU A 60 -1.01 0.89 8.42
C LEU A 60 -0.64 0.60 9.87
N VAL A 61 -0.30 -0.65 10.19
CA VAL A 61 0.10 -1.02 11.56
C VAL A 61 1.32 -0.24 12.05
N HIS A 62 2.14 0.30 11.13
CA HIS A 62 3.32 1.08 11.44
C HIS A 62 3.11 2.60 11.41
N MET A 63 1.89 3.07 11.11
CA MET A 63 1.56 4.50 11.00
C MET A 63 0.46 4.90 12.00
N PRO A 64 0.77 4.95 13.31
CA PRO A 64 -0.24 5.11 14.36
C PRO A 64 -0.96 6.47 14.33
N ARG A 65 -0.41 7.47 13.64
CA ARG A 65 -0.99 8.81 13.51
C ARG A 65 -1.76 9.01 12.22
N LEU A 66 -1.84 7.99 11.37
CA LEU A 66 -2.48 8.11 10.07
C LEU A 66 -4.00 8.16 10.23
N LEU A 67 -4.57 9.30 9.85
CA LEU A 67 -6.01 9.56 9.88
C LEU A 67 -6.65 9.26 8.53
N THR A 68 -5.95 9.62 7.45
CA THR A 68 -6.43 9.47 6.09
C THR A 68 -5.44 8.64 5.28
N PHE A 69 -5.92 7.50 4.78
CA PHE A 69 -5.18 6.66 3.85
C PHE A 69 -5.96 6.52 2.55
N THR A 70 -5.43 7.12 1.48
CA THR A 70 -5.99 7.03 0.14
C THR A 70 -5.01 6.25 -0.72
N PHE A 71 -5.50 5.26 -1.47
CA PHE A 71 -4.65 4.49 -2.36
C PHE A 71 -5.33 4.23 -3.69
N PHE A 72 -4.48 4.18 -4.72
CA PHE A 72 -4.80 3.82 -6.09
C PHE A 72 -3.70 2.88 -6.55
N ILE A 73 -3.93 1.59 -6.35
CA ILE A 73 -2.93 0.56 -6.62
C ILE A 73 -3.41 -0.29 -7.79
N ARG A 74 -2.52 -0.49 -8.76
CA ARG A 74 -2.71 -1.41 -9.87
C ARG A 74 -1.55 -2.37 -9.88
N THR A 75 -1.84 -3.67 -9.84
CA THR A 75 -0.81 -4.70 -10.01
C THR A 75 -0.97 -5.35 -11.37
N VAL A 76 0.17 -5.63 -11.99
CA VAL A 76 0.26 -6.35 -13.26
C VAL A 76 1.16 -7.53 -13.04
N ASN A 77 0.61 -8.73 -13.18
CA ASN A 77 1.41 -9.94 -13.21
C ASN A 77 1.51 -10.42 -14.66
N ASP A 78 2.73 -10.42 -15.20
CA ASP A 78 3.05 -10.91 -16.53
C ASP A 78 3.83 -12.22 -16.37
N ILE A 79 3.10 -13.31 -16.14
CA ILE A 79 3.66 -14.66 -16.07
C ILE A 79 3.08 -15.45 -17.24
N GLY A 80 3.91 -15.70 -18.25
CA GLY A 80 3.60 -16.58 -19.37
C GLY A 80 2.34 -16.17 -20.14
N ASN A 81 2.40 -15.12 -20.95
CA ASN A 81 1.32 -14.62 -21.83
C ASN A 81 -0.04 -14.31 -21.17
N VAL A 82 -0.20 -14.53 -19.86
CA VAL A 82 -1.41 -14.21 -19.11
C VAL A 82 -1.14 -12.96 -18.29
N CYS A 83 -1.73 -11.85 -18.74
CA CYS A 83 -1.74 -10.60 -17.99
C CYS A 83 -2.88 -10.63 -16.98
N ASN A 84 -2.55 -10.93 -15.71
CA ASN A 84 -3.51 -10.77 -14.62
C ASN A 84 -3.42 -9.34 -14.08
N TRP A 85 -4.53 -8.62 -14.20
CA TRP A 85 -4.68 -7.27 -13.71
C TRP A 85 -5.47 -7.31 -12.40
N GLN A 86 -4.89 -6.78 -11.34
CA GLN A 86 -5.65 -6.45 -10.15
C GLN A 86 -5.92 -4.95 -10.15
N PHE A 87 -7.19 -4.60 -10.00
CA PHE A 87 -7.61 -3.21 -9.96
C PHE A 87 -7.84 -2.75 -8.52
N ASN A 88 -7.88 -1.44 -8.35
CA ASN A 88 -7.98 -0.81 -7.05
C ASN A 88 -9.24 -1.24 -6.29
N GLU A 89 -10.32 -1.53 -7.02
CA GLU A 89 -11.62 -1.93 -6.48
C GLU A 89 -11.54 -3.27 -5.72
N ASP A 90 -10.75 -4.23 -6.21
CA ASP A 90 -10.54 -5.52 -5.56
C ASP A 90 -9.74 -5.37 -4.26
N ILE A 91 -8.73 -4.48 -4.30
CA ILE A 91 -7.92 -4.13 -3.13
C ILE A 91 -8.78 -3.40 -2.09
N GLN A 92 -9.63 -2.48 -2.54
CA GLN A 92 -10.52 -1.75 -1.65
C GLN A 92 -11.58 -2.64 -1.01
N ARG A 93 -12.10 -3.64 -1.75
CA ARG A 93 -13.00 -4.65 -1.19
C ARG A 93 -12.35 -5.46 -0.07
N SER A 94 -11.14 -5.99 -0.32
CA SER A 94 -10.39 -6.74 0.70
C SER A 94 -9.98 -5.86 1.89
N PHE A 95 -9.64 -4.59 1.63
CA PHE A 95 -9.26 -3.62 2.66
C PHE A 95 -10.40 -3.26 3.60
N ASN A 96 -11.61 -3.07 3.06
CA ASN A 96 -12.76 -2.81 3.91
C ASN A 96 -13.10 -4.04 4.76
N ASN A 97 -13.08 -5.24 4.18
CA ASN A 97 -13.36 -6.49 4.90
C ASN A 97 -12.38 -6.77 6.05
N SER A 98 -11.11 -6.42 5.89
CA SER A 98 -10.09 -6.60 6.93
C SER A 98 -10.28 -5.65 8.11
N ARG A 99 -10.82 -4.46 7.87
CA ARG A 99 -11.16 -3.50 8.92
C ARG A 99 -12.36 -3.96 9.76
N TRP A 100 -13.40 -4.54 9.13
CA TRP A 100 -14.57 -5.07 9.85
C TRP A 100 -14.24 -6.27 10.74
N SER A 101 -13.24 -7.07 10.36
CA SER A 101 -12.77 -8.20 11.18
C SER A 101 -11.93 -7.79 12.38
N GLN A 102 -11.41 -6.55 12.41
CA GLN A 102 -10.71 -5.98 13.56
C GLN A 102 -11.63 -5.26 14.57
N VAL A 103 -12.88 -4.95 14.21
CA VAL A 103 -13.85 -4.26 15.09
C VAL A 103 -14.74 -5.24 15.88
N ASN A 104 -14.76 -6.52 15.50
CA ASN A 104 -15.52 -7.56 16.19
C ASN A 104 -14.63 -8.37 17.16
N TYR A 105 -14.14 -7.75 18.23
CA TYR A 105 -13.74 -8.43 19.48
C TYR A 105 -13.86 -7.47 20.66
#